data_AF-X1TTU5-F1
#
_entry.id   AF-X1TTU5-F1
#
_cell.length_a   1.000
_cell.length_b   1.000
_cell.length_c   1.000
_cell.angle_alpha   90.00
_cell.angle_beta   90.00
_cell.angle_gamma   90.00
#
_symmetry.space_group_name_H-M   'P 1'
#
loop_
_entity.id
_entity.type
_entity.pdbx_description
1 polymer ?
#
loop_
_entity_poly.entity_id
_entity_poly.type
_entity_poly.pdbx_seq_one_letter_code
_entity_poly.pdbx_strand_id
1 'polypeptide(L)'
;SWRRKAEAQAVREIIEQRFNDPSNSEWVIVGDLNDYTEIDGTADRNHGLGPLVDDGFSVDLIKTRIADVTDRWTHFYASEDDYAQLDYILVSPKLAQLNQNAQVKMCRKGAPYRADRYKNDRWPRVGYNRPKASDHCPVMVELNFEG
;
A
#
# COMPACT_ATOMS: atom_id res chain seq x y z
N SER A 1 15.33 0.65 3.95
CA SER A 1 16.61 0.41 3.23
C SER A 1 17.13 1.67 2.52
N TRP A 2 18.46 1.89 2.39
CA TRP A 2 19.03 3.08 1.71
C TRP A 2 18.59 3.19 0.25
N ARG A 3 18.50 2.05 -0.44
CA ARG A 3 18.06 1.97 -1.84
C ARG A 3 16.61 2.43 -1.97
N ARG A 4 15.72 1.92 -1.11
CA ARG A 4 14.29 2.31 -1.08
C ARG A 4 14.11 3.79 -0.79
N LYS A 5 14.94 4.37 0.09
CA LYS A 5 14.95 5.81 0.34
C LYS A 5 15.33 6.63 -0.89
N ALA A 6 16.34 6.22 -1.64
CA ALA A 6 16.74 6.89 -2.88
C ALA A 6 15.65 6.79 -3.96
N GLU A 7 15.03 5.62 -4.11
CA GLU A 7 13.91 5.42 -5.05
C GLU A 7 12.70 6.29 -4.66
N ALA A 8 12.32 6.33 -3.38
CA ALA A 8 11.24 7.18 -2.86
C ALA A 8 11.53 8.68 -3.07
N GLN A 9 12.77 9.11 -2.84
CA GLN A 9 13.21 10.48 -3.08
C GLN A 9 13.10 10.85 -4.57
N ALA A 10 13.53 9.97 -5.47
CA ALA A 10 13.42 10.21 -6.90
C ALA A 10 11.95 10.35 -7.38
N VAL A 11 11.03 9.55 -6.82
CA VAL A 11 9.59 9.68 -7.12
C VAL A 11 9.05 11.02 -6.65
N ARG A 12 9.41 11.48 -5.44
CA ARG A 12 9.03 12.81 -4.94
C ARG A 12 9.54 13.92 -5.86
N GLU A 13 10.81 13.86 -6.27
CA GLU A 13 11.41 14.84 -7.18
C GLU A 13 10.68 14.93 -8.52
N ILE A 14 10.25 13.79 -9.09
CA ILE A 14 9.45 13.77 -10.33
C ILE A 14 8.13 14.54 -10.15
N ILE A 15 7.46 14.35 -9.01
CA ILE A 15 6.19 15.03 -8.71
C ILE A 15 6.42 16.52 -8.49
N GLU A 16 7.43 16.90 -7.70
CA GLU A 16 7.78 18.30 -7.42
C GLU A 16 8.23 19.05 -8.68
N GLN A 17 8.88 18.38 -9.64
CA GLN A 17 9.21 18.96 -10.94
C GLN A 17 7.99 19.11 -11.85
N ARG A 18 6.99 18.25 -11.70
CA ARG A 18 5.80 18.21 -12.56
C ARG A 18 4.74 19.23 -12.14
N PHE A 19 4.60 19.48 -10.84
CA PHE A 19 3.53 20.30 -10.27
C PHE A 19 4.10 21.48 -9.48
N ASN A 20 3.65 22.71 -9.78
CA ASN A 20 4.06 23.91 -9.04
C ASN A 20 3.61 23.88 -7.57
N ASP A 21 2.46 23.25 -7.29
CA ASP A 21 1.93 23.00 -5.95
C ASP A 21 1.47 21.53 -5.89
N PRO A 22 2.37 20.60 -5.53
CA PRO A 22 2.04 19.18 -5.43
C PRO A 22 0.91 18.90 -4.44
N SER A 23 0.80 19.69 -3.37
CA SER A 23 -0.20 19.47 -2.32
C SER A 23 -1.62 19.73 -2.80
N ASN A 24 -1.78 20.70 -3.70
CA ASN A 24 -3.04 21.10 -4.31
C ASN A 24 -3.27 20.53 -5.72
N SER A 25 -2.37 19.67 -6.21
CA SER A 25 -2.49 18.99 -7.49
C SER A 25 -3.03 17.57 -7.33
N GLU A 26 -3.56 16.97 -8.38
CA GLU A 26 -4.12 15.62 -8.35
C GLU A 26 -3.11 14.60 -8.92
N TRP A 27 -2.58 13.74 -8.05
CA TRP A 27 -1.65 12.68 -8.45
C TRP A 27 -1.76 11.47 -7.53
N VAL A 28 -1.25 10.34 -8.03
CA VAL A 28 -1.24 9.04 -7.35
C VAL A 28 0.12 8.37 -7.56
N ILE A 29 0.65 7.76 -6.50
CA ILE A 29 1.73 6.77 -6.57
C ILE A 29 1.10 5.42 -6.21
N VAL A 30 1.24 4.44 -7.10
CA VAL A 30 0.61 3.12 -6.94
C VAL A 30 1.58 2.00 -7.30
N GLY A 31 1.64 0.97 -6.46
CA GLY A 31 2.40 -0.25 -6.72
C GLY A 31 3.05 -0.86 -5.47
N ASP A 32 3.84 -1.90 -5.69
CA ASP A 32 4.68 -2.52 -4.68
C ASP A 32 5.91 -1.64 -4.39
N LEU A 33 5.93 -1.01 -3.22
CA LEU A 33 7.05 -0.19 -2.75
C LEU A 33 8.11 -1.02 -2.01
N ASN A 34 7.78 -2.28 -1.69
CA ASN A 34 8.70 -3.30 -1.16
C ASN A 34 9.51 -2.80 0.05
N ASP A 35 8.79 -2.12 0.93
CA ASP A 35 9.17 -1.61 2.24
C ASP A 35 7.84 -1.33 2.98
N TYR A 36 7.84 -1.22 4.31
CA TYR A 36 6.61 -1.05 5.09
C TYR A 36 6.82 -0.09 6.26
N THR A 37 5.79 0.69 6.56
CA THR A 37 5.83 1.70 7.64
C THR A 37 5.34 1.19 8.99
N GLU A 38 4.69 0.02 9.02
CA GLU A 38 4.18 -0.62 10.22
C GLU A 38 3.94 -2.11 10.00
N ILE A 39 3.86 -2.86 11.09
CA ILE A 39 3.27 -4.20 11.16
C ILE A 39 2.21 -4.17 12.26
N ASP A 40 0.96 -4.50 11.92
CA ASP A 40 -0.17 -4.53 12.86
C ASP A 40 -0.30 -3.26 13.71
N GLY A 41 -0.07 -2.10 13.11
CA GLY A 41 -0.12 -0.79 13.77
C GLY A 41 1.13 -0.43 14.60
N THR A 42 2.10 -1.33 14.72
CA THR A 42 3.41 -1.03 15.31
C THR A 42 4.29 -0.38 14.25
N ALA A 43 4.60 0.91 14.44
CA ALA A 43 5.39 1.67 13.48
C ALA A 43 6.81 1.09 13.32
N ASP A 44 7.24 0.93 12.07
CA ASP A 44 8.65 0.73 11.73
C ASP A 44 9.30 2.09 11.51
N ARG A 45 10.47 2.34 12.10
CA ARG A 45 11.21 3.60 11.93
C ARG A 45 12.39 3.48 10.96
N ASN A 46 12.65 2.28 10.44
CA ASN A 46 13.80 1.95 9.59
C ASN A 46 13.44 1.79 8.10
N HIS A 47 12.23 2.19 7.70
CA HIS A 47 11.77 2.13 6.32
C HIS A 47 12.40 3.22 5.43
N GLY A 48 12.46 2.95 4.13
CA GLY A 48 12.89 3.90 3.11
C GLY A 48 11.81 4.86 2.62
N LEU A 49 10.54 4.63 2.96
CA LEU A 49 9.41 5.35 2.37
C LEU A 49 9.21 6.80 2.84
N GLY A 50 10.02 7.26 3.81
CA GLY A 50 9.86 8.56 4.46
C GLY A 50 9.64 9.75 3.50
N PRO A 51 10.40 9.89 2.39
CA PRO A 51 10.17 10.97 1.42
C PRO A 51 8.74 11.07 0.88
N LEU A 52 8.00 9.95 0.84
CA LEU A 52 6.64 9.88 0.30
C LEU A 52 5.56 9.97 1.38
N VAL A 53 5.80 9.42 2.57
CA VAL A 53 4.76 9.21 3.60
C VAL A 53 4.93 10.09 4.84
N ASP A 54 6.10 10.68 5.04
CA ASP A 54 6.34 11.66 6.09
C ASP A 54 5.84 13.04 5.64
N ASP A 55 5.92 14.03 6.53
CA ASP A 55 5.63 15.47 6.31
C ASP A 55 4.28 15.86 5.67
N GLY A 56 3.41 14.88 5.40
CA GLY A 56 2.14 15.10 4.73
C GLY A 56 2.25 15.17 3.20
N PHE A 57 3.37 14.76 2.60
CA PHE A 57 3.55 14.75 1.14
C PHE A 57 2.46 13.94 0.42
N SER A 58 2.11 12.76 0.95
CA SER A 58 1.03 11.92 0.43
C SER A 58 0.16 11.34 1.56
N VAL A 59 -1.01 10.84 1.16
CA VAL A 59 -1.93 10.12 2.03
C VAL A 59 -2.01 8.66 1.59
N ASP A 60 -1.67 7.74 2.51
CA ASP A 60 -1.86 6.30 2.31
C ASP A 60 -3.33 5.92 2.47
N LEU A 61 -3.97 5.55 1.36
CA LEU A 61 -5.40 5.19 1.37
C LEU A 61 -5.67 3.89 2.13
N ILE A 62 -4.76 2.93 2.15
CA ILE A 62 -4.97 1.67 2.89
C ILE A 62 -5.05 1.97 4.38
N LYS A 63 -4.05 2.68 4.92
CA LYS A 63 -4.02 3.06 6.34
C LYS A 63 -5.20 3.92 6.76
N THR A 64 -5.60 4.85 5.90
CA THR A 64 -6.66 5.81 6.24
C THR A 64 -8.08 5.30 5.97
N ARG A 65 -8.25 4.16 5.28
CA ARG A 65 -9.57 3.57 4.99
C ARG A 65 -9.81 2.20 5.62
N ILE A 66 -8.75 1.48 6.00
CA ILE A 66 -8.85 0.22 6.73
C ILE A 66 -8.54 0.47 8.21
N ALA A 67 -9.59 0.44 9.04
CA ALA A 67 -9.48 0.71 10.47
C ALA A 67 -8.76 -0.41 11.24
N ASP A 68 -8.99 -1.66 10.85
CA ASP A 68 -8.31 -2.81 11.45
C ASP A 68 -6.86 -2.87 10.94
N VAL A 69 -5.93 -2.53 11.83
CA VAL A 69 -4.49 -2.52 11.52
C VAL A 69 -3.98 -3.90 11.11
N THR A 70 -4.61 -4.98 11.56
CA THR A 70 -4.24 -6.37 11.24
C THR A 70 -4.76 -6.83 9.87
N ASP A 71 -5.64 -6.04 9.24
CA ASP A 71 -6.21 -6.29 7.92
C ASP A 71 -5.59 -5.42 6.81
N ARG A 72 -4.51 -4.69 7.08
CA ARG A 72 -3.83 -3.81 6.10
C ARG A 72 -2.80 -4.51 5.22
N TRP A 73 -2.46 -5.76 5.52
CA TRP A 73 -1.38 -6.47 4.83
C TRP A 73 -1.72 -6.79 3.38
N THR A 74 -0.71 -6.71 2.52
CA THR A 74 -0.81 -7.11 1.11
C THR A 74 0.07 -8.30 0.79
N HIS A 75 1.06 -8.58 1.64
CA HIS A 75 2.00 -9.69 1.49
C HIS A 75 2.15 -10.49 2.80
N PHE A 76 2.40 -11.79 2.68
CA PHE A 76 2.79 -12.66 3.80
C PHE A 76 4.17 -13.30 3.57
N TYR A 77 5.13 -12.94 4.41
CA TYR A 77 6.50 -13.44 4.38
C TYR A 77 6.70 -14.60 5.38
N ALA A 78 6.74 -15.82 4.86
CA ALA A 78 6.74 -17.03 5.68
C ALA A 78 7.99 -17.22 6.56
N SER A 79 9.13 -16.62 6.20
CA SER A 79 10.38 -16.83 6.94
C SER A 79 10.40 -16.11 8.28
N GLU A 80 9.69 -14.97 8.37
CA GLU A 80 9.60 -14.15 9.59
C GLU A 80 8.18 -14.15 10.19
N ASP A 81 7.25 -14.88 9.55
CA ASP A 81 5.82 -14.91 9.90
C ASP A 81 5.14 -13.52 9.85
N ASP A 82 5.62 -12.68 8.94
CA ASP A 82 5.22 -11.28 8.88
C ASP A 82 4.16 -11.00 7.81
N TYR A 83 3.17 -10.21 8.23
CA TYR A 83 2.09 -9.71 7.39
C TYR A 83 2.26 -8.20 7.24
N ALA A 84 2.75 -7.78 6.08
CA ALA A 84 3.09 -6.39 5.81
C ALA A 84 2.30 -5.82 4.63
N GLN A 85 2.07 -4.52 4.66
CA GLN A 85 1.62 -3.75 3.50
C GLN A 85 2.86 -3.40 2.66
N LEU A 86 2.99 -4.04 1.50
CA LEU A 86 4.05 -3.72 0.53
C LEU A 86 3.49 -2.98 -0.68
N ASP A 87 2.20 -3.18 -0.98
CA ASP A 87 1.50 -2.54 -2.08
C ASP A 87 0.75 -1.31 -1.56
N TYR A 88 0.98 -0.16 -2.18
CA TYR A 88 0.48 1.14 -1.74
C TYR A 88 -0.38 1.81 -2.79
N ILE A 89 -1.35 2.59 -2.31
CA ILE A 89 -2.02 3.64 -3.07
C ILE A 89 -1.85 4.93 -2.29
N LEU A 90 -0.82 5.69 -2.64
CA LEU A 90 -0.52 6.99 -2.04
C LEU A 90 -1.11 8.07 -2.96
N VAL A 91 -1.89 8.98 -2.39
CA VAL A 91 -2.52 10.07 -3.15
C VAL A 91 -2.08 11.43 -2.62
N SER A 92 -2.14 12.46 -3.47
CA SER A 92 -1.93 13.83 -3.02
C SER A 92 -2.95 14.26 -1.96
N PRO A 93 -2.63 15.26 -1.12
CA PRO A 93 -3.58 15.82 -0.15
C PRO A 93 -4.90 16.29 -0.78
N LYS A 94 -4.84 17.02 -1.90
CA LYS A 94 -6.03 17.43 -2.67
C LYS A 94 -6.85 16.24 -3.14
N LEU A 95 -6.23 15.22 -3.73
CA LEU A 95 -6.96 14.06 -4.24
C LEU A 95 -7.56 13.22 -3.09
N ALA A 96 -6.88 13.13 -1.94
CA ALA A 96 -7.43 12.52 -0.73
C ALA A 96 -8.68 13.26 -0.23
N GLN A 97 -8.67 14.59 -0.27
CA GLN A 97 -9.79 15.43 0.14
C GLN A 97 -11.00 15.26 -0.78
N LEU A 98 -10.78 15.13 -2.09
CA LEU A 98 -11.84 14.84 -3.06
C LEU A 98 -12.44 13.45 -2.86
N ASN A 99 -11.65 12.51 -2.33
CA ASN A 99 -12.00 11.09 -2.21
C ASN A 99 -12.09 10.64 -0.74
N GLN A 100 -12.65 11.49 0.13
CA GLN A 100 -12.80 11.18 1.57
C GLN A 100 -13.58 9.89 1.82
N ASN A 101 -14.59 9.60 0.99
CA ASN A 101 -15.46 8.43 1.13
C ASN A 101 -15.01 7.22 0.30
N ALA A 102 -13.88 7.32 -0.42
CA ALA A 102 -13.39 6.23 -1.26
C ALA A 102 -13.11 4.98 -0.43
N GLN A 103 -13.58 3.84 -0.93
CA GLN A 103 -13.47 2.55 -0.25
C GLN A 103 -12.29 1.76 -0.83
N VAL A 104 -11.38 1.34 0.04
CA VAL A 104 -10.30 0.42 -0.32
C VAL A 104 -10.79 -1.01 -0.20
N LYS A 105 -10.58 -1.82 -1.24
CA LYS A 105 -10.91 -3.25 -1.27
C LYS A 105 -9.65 -4.07 -1.49
N MET A 106 -9.51 -5.17 -0.75
CA MET A 106 -8.42 -6.13 -0.90
C MET A 106 -8.96 -7.49 -1.34
N CYS A 107 -8.32 -8.12 -2.34
CA CYS A 107 -8.72 -9.45 -2.79
C CYS A 107 -7.64 -10.49 -2.49
N ARG A 108 -7.83 -11.25 -1.42
CA ARG A 108 -6.90 -12.31 -0.97
C ARG A 108 -7.30 -13.72 -1.39
N LYS A 109 -8.34 -13.87 -2.23
CA LYS A 109 -8.87 -15.18 -2.67
C LYS A 109 -7.83 -16.05 -3.40
N GLY A 110 -6.81 -15.42 -4.01
CA GLY A 110 -5.72 -16.10 -4.70
C GLY A 110 -4.47 -16.37 -3.84
N ALA A 111 -4.46 -15.94 -2.57
CA ALA A 111 -3.33 -16.09 -1.66
C ALA A 111 -3.18 -17.53 -1.16
N PRO A 112 -1.95 -18.05 -1.00
CA PRO A 112 -1.71 -19.43 -0.59
C PRO A 112 -2.27 -19.72 0.81
N TYR A 113 -2.58 -20.99 1.14
CA TYR A 113 -3.10 -21.33 2.48
C TYR A 113 -2.11 -21.09 3.62
N ARG A 114 -0.80 -21.03 3.34
CA ARG A 114 0.21 -20.63 4.34
C ARG A 114 -0.02 -19.21 4.88
N ALA A 115 -0.66 -18.33 4.10
CA ALA A 115 -1.13 -17.02 4.59
C ALA A 115 -2.39 -17.24 5.42
N ASP A 116 -2.18 -17.77 6.62
CA ASP A 116 -3.21 -18.31 7.49
C ASP A 116 -4.18 -17.24 8.01
N ARG A 117 -3.78 -15.96 8.11
CA ARG A 117 -4.69 -14.86 8.50
C ARG A 117 -5.89 -14.72 7.57
N TYR A 118 -5.76 -15.10 6.30
CA TYR A 118 -6.89 -15.14 5.39
C TYR A 118 -7.76 -16.40 5.63
N LYS A 119 -8.89 -16.24 6.33
CA LYS A 119 -9.80 -17.36 6.69
C LYS A 119 -10.99 -17.55 5.74
N ASN A 120 -11.21 -16.62 4.80
CA ASN A 120 -12.31 -16.70 3.84
C ASN A 120 -12.02 -17.69 2.69
N ASP A 121 -13.05 -17.94 1.88
CA ASP A 121 -12.96 -18.81 0.71
C ASP A 121 -11.90 -18.35 -0.29
N ARG A 122 -11.03 -19.29 -0.67
CA ARG A 122 -10.04 -19.12 -1.74
C ARG A 122 -10.61 -19.60 -3.07
N TRP A 123 -10.00 -19.15 -4.17
CA TRP A 123 -10.33 -19.69 -5.48
C TRP A 123 -9.95 -21.17 -5.60
N PRO A 124 -10.65 -21.94 -6.46
CA PRO A 124 -10.32 -23.34 -6.68
C PRO A 124 -8.85 -23.56 -7.04
N ARG A 125 -8.28 -24.66 -6.55
CA ARG A 125 -6.90 -25.11 -6.78
C ARG A 125 -5.79 -24.29 -6.10
N VAL A 126 -6.10 -23.25 -5.33
CA VAL A 126 -5.08 -22.61 -4.49
C VAL A 126 -4.47 -23.67 -3.56
N GLY A 127 -3.14 -23.77 -3.54
CA GLY A 127 -2.42 -24.76 -2.74
C GLY A 127 -1.89 -24.18 -1.43
N TYR A 128 -1.22 -25.02 -0.64
CA TYR A 128 -0.61 -24.60 0.61
C TYR A 128 0.42 -23.49 0.42
N ASN A 129 1.31 -23.64 -0.57
CA ASN A 129 2.23 -22.60 -1.03
C ASN A 129 2.09 -22.34 -2.53
N ARG A 130 1.94 -23.40 -3.34
CA ARG A 130 1.68 -23.35 -4.77
C ARG A 130 0.60 -24.39 -5.16
N PRO A 131 -0.19 -24.15 -6.21
CA PRO A 131 -0.22 -22.91 -6.98
C PRO A 131 -0.91 -21.78 -6.18
N LYS A 132 -0.54 -20.54 -6.49
CA LYS A 132 -1.14 -19.31 -5.95
C LYS A 132 -1.25 -18.32 -7.10
N ALA A 133 -2.20 -17.39 -7.05
CA ALA A 133 -2.29 -16.35 -8.07
C ALA A 133 -1.11 -15.39 -7.95
N SER A 134 -0.79 -15.02 -6.71
CA SER A 134 0.37 -14.22 -6.32
C SER A 134 0.61 -14.45 -4.81
N ASP A 135 1.80 -14.12 -4.30
CA ASP A 135 2.04 -13.91 -2.86
C ASP A 135 1.62 -12.52 -2.38
N HIS A 136 1.31 -11.62 -3.29
CA HIS A 136 0.69 -10.33 -3.00
C HIS A 136 -0.83 -10.39 -3.26
N CYS A 137 -1.59 -9.59 -2.53
CA CYS A 137 -3.01 -9.39 -2.81
C CYS A 137 -3.23 -8.03 -3.50
N PRO A 138 -4.01 -7.98 -4.60
CA PRO A 138 -4.35 -6.71 -5.23
C PRO A 138 -5.19 -5.83 -4.30
N VAL A 139 -4.87 -4.54 -4.32
CA VAL A 139 -5.58 -3.46 -3.65
C VAL A 139 -6.31 -2.64 -4.72
N MET A 140 -7.57 -2.30 -4.46
CA MET A 140 -8.44 -1.59 -5.40
C MET A 140 -9.11 -0.42 -4.70
N VAL A 141 -9.22 0.70 -5.41
CA VAL A 141 -9.98 1.89 -5.00
C VAL A 141 -10.51 2.58 -6.24
N GLU A 142 -11.70 3.18 -6.14
CA GLU A 142 -12.24 4.06 -7.17
C GLU A 142 -12.01 5.51 -6.73
N LEU A 143 -11.44 6.33 -7.61
CA LEU A 143 -11.09 7.73 -7.34
C LEU A 143 -11.70 8.64 -8.39
N ASN A 144 -12.19 9.79 -7.94
CA ASN A 144 -12.63 10.90 -8.78
C ASN A 144 -11.55 11.97 -8.85
N PHE A 145 -11.39 12.55 -10.04
CA PHE A 145 -10.46 13.64 -10.37
C PHE A 145 -11.29 14.84 -10.85
N GLU A 146 -10.91 16.07 -10.50
CA GLU A 146 -11.61 17.29 -10.96
C GLU A 146 -11.00 17.87 -12.25
N GLY A 147 -9.71 17.63 -12.51
CA GLY A 147 -9.00 18.10 -13.70
C GLY A 147 -8.33 19.45 -13.55
#